data_AF-A0A496RD11-F1
#
_entry.id   AF-A0A496RD11-F1
#
_cell.length_a   1.000
_cell.length_b   1.000
_cell.length_c   1.000
_cell.angle_alpha   90.00
_cell.angle_beta   90.00
_cell.angle_gamma   90.00
#
_symmetry.space_group_name_H-M   'P 1'
#
loop_
_entity.id
_entity.type
_entity.pdbx_description
1 polymer ?
#
loop_
_entity_poly.entity_id
_entity_poly.type
_entity_poly.pdbx_seq_one_letter_code
_entity_poly.pdbx_strand_id
1 'polypeptide(L)'
;MKKKNKTAIAAVLIIMITLMSSCAMKQEVFVDKNGAGSVDFEINLASYFTEVAVQLSDLVPSGNQDTIKEGQFFNLKKIEDDFAKRSSVTLTSLESPRPESLKGTFTFSDINDAVTDAGKTKNPGIFTFASDSGVSILTVSLNCDTIEQLLNENPSLNNPLMENFGPLANKDLSETDYLDMMEYMLGEESRQGIIDSVVDITVRVKGKVISQTGGEKLSSDSVRFRIPLIKILVLNKPLNYEVKFK
;
A
#
# COMPACT_ATOMS: atom_id res chain seq x y z
N MET A 1 -11.25 -54.89 -4.73
CA MET A 1 -11.03 -53.86 -5.77
C MET A 1 -11.65 -52.54 -5.32
N LYS A 2 -10.85 -51.53 -4.95
CA LYS A 2 -11.23 -50.11 -4.88
C LYS A 2 -9.95 -49.25 -4.89
N LYS A 3 -9.33 -49.18 -6.07
CA LYS A 3 -8.28 -48.21 -6.39
C LYS A 3 -9.00 -47.06 -7.09
N LYS A 4 -9.15 -45.90 -6.45
CA LYS A 4 -9.24 -44.56 -7.08
C LYS A 4 -9.67 -43.51 -6.04
N ASN A 5 -9.02 -42.34 -6.12
CA ASN A 5 -9.32 -41.03 -5.52
C ASN A 5 -8.13 -40.32 -4.84
N LYS A 6 -6.91 -40.87 -4.89
CA LYS A 6 -5.72 -40.12 -4.43
C LYS A 6 -5.21 -39.06 -5.44
N THR A 7 -5.47 -39.25 -6.74
CA THR A 7 -5.02 -38.33 -7.80
C THR A 7 -5.88 -37.06 -7.92
N ALA A 8 -7.18 -37.12 -7.58
CA ALA A 8 -8.06 -35.95 -7.64
C ALA A 8 -7.78 -34.95 -6.50
N ILE A 9 -7.40 -35.43 -5.31
CA ILE A 9 -7.09 -34.56 -4.16
C ILE A 9 -5.77 -33.81 -4.38
N ALA A 10 -4.77 -34.46 -5.01
CA ALA A 10 -3.49 -33.81 -5.33
C ALA A 10 -3.64 -32.68 -6.36
N ALA A 11 -4.50 -32.85 -7.37
CA ALA A 11 -4.76 -31.80 -8.37
C ALA A 11 -5.47 -30.57 -7.77
N VAL A 12 -6.42 -30.76 -6.87
CA VAL A 12 -7.11 -29.66 -6.18
C VAL A 12 -6.18 -28.90 -5.23
N LEU A 13 -5.26 -29.59 -4.56
CA LEU A 13 -4.27 -28.94 -3.69
C LEU A 13 -3.23 -28.12 -4.49
N ILE A 14 -2.81 -28.62 -5.65
CA ILE A 14 -1.86 -27.92 -6.53
C ILE A 14 -2.52 -26.70 -7.18
N ILE A 15 -3.80 -26.78 -7.58
CA ILE A 15 -4.57 -25.65 -8.12
C ILE A 15 -4.84 -24.58 -7.05
N MET A 16 -4.95 -24.97 -5.77
CA MET A 16 -5.14 -24.02 -4.65
C MET A 16 -3.84 -23.31 -4.23
N ILE A 17 -2.68 -23.91 -4.53
CA ILE A 17 -1.35 -23.32 -4.25
C ILE A 17 -0.91 -22.34 -5.36
N THR A 18 -1.48 -22.42 -6.57
CA THR A 18 -1.14 -21.54 -7.71
C THR A 18 -1.87 -20.19 -7.73
N LEU A 19 -2.57 -19.78 -6.66
CA LEU A 19 -3.48 -18.62 -6.67
C LEU A 19 -3.02 -17.41 -5.84
N MET A 20 -1.72 -17.19 -5.63
CA MET A 20 -1.24 -15.99 -4.92
C MET A 20 -0.21 -15.19 -5.72
N SER A 21 -0.51 -14.95 -6.99
CA SER A 21 0.28 -14.11 -7.89
C SER A 21 -0.24 -12.67 -7.98
N SER A 22 -0.92 -12.14 -6.96
CA SER A 22 -1.36 -10.74 -6.94
C SER A 22 -0.50 -9.89 -6.01
N CYS A 23 -0.34 -8.60 -6.34
CA CYS A 23 0.28 -7.67 -5.41
C CYS A 23 -0.67 -7.44 -4.24
N ALA A 24 -0.14 -7.53 -3.04
CA ALA A 24 -0.89 -7.21 -1.83
C ALA A 24 -0.03 -6.32 -0.95
N MET A 25 -0.53 -5.11 -0.70
CA MET A 25 -0.07 -4.29 0.40
C MET A 25 -1.01 -4.54 1.58
N LYS A 26 -0.49 -5.13 2.64
CA LYS A 26 -1.19 -5.30 3.91
C LYS A 26 -0.58 -4.34 4.91
N GLN A 27 -1.44 -3.65 5.65
CA GLN A 27 -1.01 -2.75 6.70
C GLN A 27 -1.93 -2.92 7.89
N GLU A 28 -1.36 -3.13 9.08
CA GLU A 28 -2.09 -3.05 10.34
C GLU A 28 -1.61 -1.80 11.08
N VAL A 29 -2.53 -0.88 11.36
CA VAL A 29 -2.26 0.36 12.06
C VAL A 29 -2.89 0.26 13.44
N PHE A 30 -2.08 0.30 14.48
CA PHE A 30 -2.56 0.50 15.83
C PHE A 30 -2.41 1.97 16.21
N VAL A 31 -3.48 2.58 16.73
CA VAL A 31 -3.45 3.96 17.21
C VAL A 31 -4.17 4.07 18.55
N ASP A 32 -3.59 4.82 19.47
CA ASP A 32 -4.20 5.15 20.74
C ASP A 32 -4.89 6.52 20.73
N LYS A 33 -5.61 6.83 21.81
CA LYS A 33 -6.37 8.08 21.94
C LYS A 33 -5.51 9.35 21.91
N ASN A 34 -4.20 9.22 22.15
CA ASN A 34 -3.26 10.34 22.13
C ASN A 34 -2.56 10.45 20.77
N GLY A 35 -2.87 9.57 19.81
CA GLY A 35 -2.24 9.56 18.49
C GLY A 35 -0.90 8.81 18.45
N ALA A 36 -0.50 8.12 19.53
CA ALA A 36 0.67 7.26 19.53
C ALA A 36 0.30 5.86 19.00
N GLY A 37 1.25 5.14 18.43
CA GLY A 37 0.92 3.85 17.83
C GLY A 37 2.05 3.12 17.13
N SER A 38 1.63 2.15 16.32
CA SER A 38 2.52 1.34 15.49
C SER A 38 1.87 1.04 14.15
N VAL A 39 2.71 0.79 13.16
CA VAL A 39 2.31 0.25 11.87
C VAL A 39 3.11 -1.01 11.61
N ASP A 40 2.40 -2.10 11.37
CA ASP A 40 2.93 -3.31 10.75
C ASP A 40 2.57 -3.27 9.28
N PHE A 41 3.55 -3.47 8.41
CA PHE A 41 3.30 -3.48 6.97
C PHE A 41 3.94 -4.70 6.31
N GLU A 42 3.28 -5.17 5.26
CA GLU A 42 3.75 -6.23 4.40
C GLU A 42 3.39 -5.87 2.95
N ILE A 43 4.41 -5.77 2.11
CA ILE A 43 4.28 -5.56 0.68
C ILE A 43 4.69 -6.86 0.00
N ASN A 44 3.82 -7.41 -0.82
CA ASN A 44 4.15 -8.48 -1.74
C ASN A 44 3.92 -7.98 -3.15
N LEU A 45 4.95 -8.03 -3.97
CA LEU A 45 4.87 -7.80 -5.40
C LEU A 45 4.61 -9.14 -6.09
N ALA A 46 3.80 -9.13 -7.15
CA ALA A 46 3.62 -10.31 -7.98
C ALA A 46 4.90 -10.59 -8.77
N SER A 47 5.20 -11.87 -9.00
CA SER A 47 6.41 -12.29 -9.73
C SER A 47 6.47 -11.80 -11.17
N TYR A 48 5.33 -11.54 -11.82
CA TYR A 48 5.33 -10.96 -13.18
C TYR A 48 5.79 -9.50 -13.18
N PHE A 49 5.66 -8.77 -12.06
CA PHE A 49 6.23 -7.42 -11.92
C PHE A 49 7.75 -7.45 -11.91
N THR A 50 8.41 -8.59 -11.70
CA THR A 50 9.88 -8.69 -11.75
C THR A 50 10.39 -8.53 -13.15
N GLU A 51 9.75 -9.16 -14.12
CA GLU A 51 10.12 -9.02 -15.53
C GLU A 51 9.81 -7.62 -16.04
N VAL A 52 8.63 -7.11 -15.70
CA VAL A 52 8.22 -5.73 -16.01
C VAL A 52 9.16 -4.71 -15.36
N ALA A 53 9.48 -4.85 -14.07
CA ALA A 53 10.33 -3.89 -13.36
C ALA A 53 11.77 -3.90 -13.88
N VAL A 54 12.27 -5.05 -14.35
CA VAL A 54 13.57 -5.11 -15.06
C VAL A 54 13.49 -4.34 -16.39
N GLN A 55 12.42 -4.53 -17.17
CA GLN A 55 12.21 -3.79 -18.42
C GLN A 55 12.04 -2.28 -18.21
N LEU A 56 11.38 -1.88 -17.12
CA LEU A 56 11.17 -0.50 -16.74
C LEU A 56 12.28 0.04 -15.82
N SER A 57 13.34 -0.74 -15.55
CA SER A 57 14.37 -0.37 -14.57
C SER A 57 15.10 0.92 -14.95
N ASP A 58 15.21 1.21 -16.24
CA ASP A 58 15.79 2.47 -16.74
C ASP A 58 14.88 3.69 -16.49
N LEU A 59 13.59 3.49 -16.21
CA LEU A 59 12.65 4.53 -15.78
C LEU A 59 12.60 4.69 -14.24
N VAL A 60 13.20 3.79 -13.48
CA VAL A 60 13.28 3.87 -12.02
C VAL A 60 14.40 4.82 -11.61
N PRO A 61 14.23 5.71 -10.61
CA PRO A 61 15.30 6.58 -10.13
C PRO A 61 16.60 5.83 -9.80
N SER A 62 17.74 6.44 -10.12
CA SER A 62 19.09 5.86 -10.13
C SER A 62 19.52 5.13 -8.84
N GLY A 63 18.86 5.40 -7.71
CA GLY A 63 19.23 4.84 -6.42
C GLY A 63 18.75 3.41 -6.13
N ASN A 64 17.90 2.81 -6.99
CA ASN A 64 17.45 1.41 -6.85
C ASN A 64 17.64 0.60 -8.16
N GLN A 65 18.22 1.19 -9.20
CA GLN A 65 18.35 0.54 -10.51
C GLN A 65 19.17 -0.74 -10.44
N ASP A 66 20.32 -0.71 -9.74
CA ASP A 66 21.19 -1.87 -9.59
C ASP A 66 20.51 -2.97 -8.77
N THR A 67 19.80 -2.60 -7.70
CA THR A 67 19.03 -3.55 -6.88
C THR A 67 17.98 -4.27 -7.72
N ILE A 68 17.21 -3.53 -8.54
CA ILE A 68 16.17 -4.09 -9.42
C ILE A 68 16.79 -4.95 -10.53
N LYS A 69 17.94 -4.54 -11.09
CA LYS A 69 18.67 -5.32 -12.10
C LYS A 69 19.21 -6.64 -11.54
N GLU A 70 19.49 -6.70 -10.24
CA GLU A 70 19.86 -7.91 -9.51
C GLU A 70 18.63 -8.76 -9.08
N GLY A 71 17.42 -8.36 -9.49
CA GLY A 71 16.17 -9.05 -9.15
C GLY A 71 15.68 -8.77 -7.72
N GLN A 72 16.27 -7.80 -7.02
CA GLN A 72 15.84 -7.35 -5.71
C GLN A 72 15.05 -6.04 -5.83
N PHE A 73 13.92 -5.92 -5.12
CA PHE A 73 13.11 -4.69 -5.23
C PHE A 73 13.31 -3.72 -4.07
N PHE A 74 13.87 -4.21 -2.97
CA PHE A 74 13.94 -3.47 -1.72
C PHE A 74 15.38 -3.37 -1.23
N ASN A 75 15.93 -2.16 -1.25
CA ASN A 75 17.22 -1.88 -0.64
C ASN A 75 17.01 -1.62 0.87
N LEU A 76 17.11 -2.69 1.67
CA LEU A 76 16.85 -2.62 3.12
C LEU A 76 17.72 -1.58 3.83
N LYS A 77 19.02 -1.52 3.49
CA LYS A 77 19.94 -0.58 4.13
C LYS A 77 19.54 0.88 3.88
N LYS A 78 19.15 1.19 2.65
CA LYS A 78 18.67 2.52 2.29
C LYS A 78 17.35 2.86 3.00
N ILE A 79 16.43 1.90 3.10
CA ILE A 79 15.19 2.08 3.85
C ILE A 79 15.49 2.36 5.32
N GLU A 80 16.36 1.57 5.96
CA GLU A 80 16.81 1.81 7.34
C GLU A 80 17.44 3.20 7.50
N ASP A 81 18.34 3.58 6.59
CA ASP A 81 19.00 4.89 6.62
C ASP A 81 18.01 6.04 6.44
N ASP A 82 16.95 5.85 5.64
CA ASP A 82 15.89 6.84 5.46
C ASP A 82 14.99 6.94 6.69
N PHE A 83 14.66 5.82 7.35
CA PHE A 83 13.98 5.83 8.65
C PHE A 83 14.82 6.47 9.75
N ALA A 84 16.14 6.25 9.77
CA ALA A 84 17.05 6.83 10.77
C ALA A 84 17.18 8.35 10.67
N LYS A 85 16.85 8.95 9.52
CA LYS A 85 16.81 10.41 9.32
C LYS A 85 15.53 11.05 9.87
N ARG A 86 14.53 10.24 10.21
CA ARG A 86 13.24 10.70 10.74
C ARG A 86 13.27 10.70 12.27
N SER A 87 12.73 11.75 12.86
CA SER A 87 12.67 11.95 14.31
C SER A 87 11.33 11.56 14.92
N SER A 88 10.25 11.51 14.12
CA SER A 88 8.90 11.21 14.62
C SER A 88 8.52 9.73 14.57
N VAL A 89 9.33 8.89 13.91
CA VAL A 89 9.12 7.45 13.80
C VAL A 89 10.34 6.65 14.23
N THR A 90 10.13 5.43 14.68
CA THR A 90 11.20 4.48 15.00
C THR A 90 10.93 3.16 14.30
N LEU A 91 11.80 2.77 13.36
CA LEU A 91 11.75 1.46 12.72
C LEU A 91 12.19 0.39 13.74
N THR A 92 11.31 -0.57 14.03
CA THR A 92 11.56 -1.64 15.00
C THR A 92 11.84 -2.98 14.35
N SER A 93 11.37 -3.19 13.12
CA SER A 93 11.71 -4.37 12.32
C SER A 93 11.70 -4.03 10.83
N LEU A 94 12.56 -4.68 10.06
CA LEU A 94 12.56 -4.63 8.61
C LEU A 94 13.21 -5.90 8.06
N GLU A 95 12.51 -6.57 7.15
CA GLU A 95 13.02 -7.77 6.49
C GLU A 95 12.47 -7.88 5.08
N SER A 96 13.21 -8.57 4.20
CA SER A 96 12.74 -8.98 2.88
C SER A 96 12.81 -10.50 2.80
N PRO A 97 11.76 -11.22 3.21
CA PRO A 97 11.78 -12.69 3.27
C PRO A 97 11.95 -13.35 1.89
N ARG A 98 11.56 -12.63 0.84
CA ARG A 98 11.71 -12.98 -0.58
C ARG A 98 12.03 -11.69 -1.36
N PRO A 99 12.70 -11.76 -2.52
CA PRO A 99 13.07 -10.56 -3.28
C PRO A 99 11.89 -9.61 -3.57
N GLU A 100 10.71 -10.16 -3.81
CA GLU A 100 9.45 -9.49 -4.10
C GLU A 100 8.61 -9.14 -2.85
N SER A 101 9.12 -9.39 -1.65
CA SER A 101 8.41 -9.19 -0.39
C SER A 101 9.19 -8.29 0.57
N LEU A 102 8.52 -7.32 1.17
CA LEU A 102 9.04 -6.47 2.23
C LEU A 102 8.09 -6.52 3.43
N LYS A 103 8.63 -6.71 4.62
CA LYS A 103 7.88 -6.61 5.87
C LYS A 103 8.60 -5.71 6.85
N GLY A 104 7.85 -5.02 7.68
CA GLY A 104 8.45 -4.23 8.74
C GLY A 104 7.42 -3.69 9.71
N THR A 105 7.95 -3.15 10.79
CA THR A 105 7.19 -2.52 11.85
C THR A 105 7.88 -1.21 12.19
N PHE A 106 7.10 -0.16 12.38
CA PHE A 106 7.59 1.07 12.99
C PHE A 106 6.59 1.60 14.01
N THR A 107 7.10 2.38 14.95
CA THR A 107 6.31 3.06 15.98
C THR A 107 6.40 4.57 15.82
N PHE A 108 5.42 5.28 16.38
CA PHE A 108 5.37 6.73 16.40
C PHE A 108 4.75 7.20 17.72
N SER A 109 5.18 8.37 18.18
CA SER A 109 4.63 9.00 19.39
C SER A 109 3.44 9.91 19.09
N ASP A 110 3.38 10.46 17.87
CA ASP A 110 2.26 11.25 17.35
C ASP A 110 2.12 10.95 15.86
N ILE A 111 0.93 10.56 15.44
CA ILE A 111 0.65 10.17 14.06
C ILE A 111 0.66 11.36 13.08
N ASN A 112 0.34 12.56 13.53
CA ASN A 112 0.43 13.77 12.70
C ASN A 112 1.90 14.10 12.43
N ASP A 113 2.77 13.94 13.44
CA ASP A 113 4.22 14.10 13.27
C ASP A 113 4.80 12.97 12.40
N ALA A 114 4.32 11.75 12.54
CA ALA A 114 4.73 10.61 11.71
C ALA A 114 4.45 10.85 10.22
N VAL A 115 3.29 11.42 9.89
CA VAL A 115 2.92 11.69 8.49
C VAL A 115 3.65 12.92 7.92
N THR A 116 3.91 13.95 8.72
CA THR A 116 4.60 15.16 8.24
C THR A 116 6.11 14.95 8.06
N ASP A 117 6.75 14.24 8.99
CA ASP A 117 8.17 13.86 8.87
C ASP A 117 8.39 12.85 7.73
N ALA A 118 7.31 12.22 7.24
CA ALA A 118 7.40 11.27 6.14
C ALA A 118 7.91 11.89 4.83
N GLY A 119 7.84 13.22 4.70
CA GLY A 119 8.18 13.94 3.48
C GLY A 119 9.05 15.20 3.65
N LYS A 120 9.44 15.57 4.88
CA LYS A 120 9.89 16.95 5.20
C LYS A 120 8.90 18.04 4.77
N THR A 121 7.62 17.71 4.54
CA THR A 121 6.64 18.64 3.99
C THR A 121 5.29 18.57 4.69
N LYS A 122 4.37 19.45 4.29
CA LYS A 122 3.04 19.53 4.88
C LYS A 122 2.23 18.33 4.40
N ASN A 123 1.53 17.70 5.32
CA ASN A 123 0.54 16.71 4.96
C ASN A 123 -0.62 17.42 4.25
N PRO A 124 -0.94 17.11 2.98
CA PRO A 124 -2.00 17.78 2.22
C PRO A 124 -3.42 17.42 2.71
N GLY A 125 -3.54 16.81 3.89
CA GLY A 125 -4.79 16.27 4.42
C GLY A 125 -5.09 14.86 3.94
N ILE A 126 -4.12 14.16 3.32
CA ILE A 126 -4.29 12.74 2.95
C ILE A 126 -4.59 11.91 4.17
N PHE A 127 -3.92 12.21 5.28
CA PHE A 127 -4.16 11.57 6.55
C PHE A 127 -4.40 12.63 7.60
N THR A 128 -5.38 12.48 8.47
CA THR A 128 -5.52 13.40 9.61
C THR A 128 -5.90 12.63 10.86
N PHE A 129 -5.36 13.08 11.98
CA PHE A 129 -5.78 12.63 13.29
C PHE A 129 -6.17 13.83 14.15
N ALA A 130 -7.40 13.80 14.66
CA ALA A 130 -7.91 14.79 15.58
C ALA A 130 -8.48 14.10 16.81
N SER A 131 -8.39 14.75 17.96
CA SER A 131 -9.05 14.31 19.18
C SER A 131 -9.81 15.48 19.78
N ASP A 132 -11.12 15.32 19.95
CA ASP A 132 -11.98 16.32 20.57
C ASP A 132 -12.93 15.63 21.56
N SER A 133 -13.04 16.20 22.76
CA SER A 133 -14.03 15.78 23.77
C SER A 133 -14.03 14.29 24.10
N GLY A 134 -12.84 13.66 24.05
CA GLY A 134 -12.65 12.22 24.33
C GLY A 134 -13.00 11.30 23.17
N VAL A 135 -13.25 11.84 21.97
CA VAL A 135 -13.41 11.09 20.72
C VAL A 135 -12.24 11.41 19.80
N SER A 136 -11.55 10.37 19.37
CA SER A 136 -10.49 10.44 18.37
C SER A 136 -11.05 10.11 16.99
N ILE A 137 -10.59 10.83 15.97
CA ILE A 137 -11.02 10.71 14.58
C ILE A 137 -9.76 10.54 13.73
N LEU A 138 -9.71 9.45 12.98
CA LEU A 138 -8.70 9.17 11.98
C LEU A 138 -9.37 9.23 10.61
N THR A 139 -8.85 10.08 9.72
CA THR A 139 -9.41 10.27 8.38
C THR A 139 -8.34 10.06 7.32
N VAL A 140 -8.71 9.39 6.24
CA VAL A 140 -7.90 9.28 5.02
C VAL A 140 -8.69 9.86 3.85
N SER A 141 -8.09 10.80 3.10
CA SER A 141 -8.70 11.42 1.92
C SER A 141 -7.74 11.42 0.73
N LEU A 142 -8.08 10.64 -0.29
CA LEU A 142 -7.30 10.55 -1.52
C LEU A 142 -8.13 11.07 -2.70
N ASN A 143 -7.60 12.06 -3.41
CA ASN A 143 -8.12 12.54 -4.68
C ASN A 143 -6.95 13.11 -5.51
N CYS A 144 -7.20 13.49 -6.76
CA CYS A 144 -6.14 14.01 -7.61
C CYS A 144 -5.47 15.27 -7.02
N ASP A 145 -6.22 16.16 -6.37
CA ASP A 145 -5.66 17.37 -5.76
C ASP A 145 -4.71 17.03 -4.60
N THR A 146 -5.08 16.07 -3.75
CA THR A 146 -4.23 15.64 -2.64
C THR A 146 -2.99 14.89 -3.10
N ILE A 147 -3.09 14.10 -4.18
CA ILE A 147 -1.93 13.48 -4.82
C ILE A 147 -1.02 14.53 -5.47
N GLU A 148 -1.58 15.48 -6.21
CA GLU A 148 -0.82 16.56 -6.85
C GLU A 148 -0.04 17.36 -5.81
N GLN A 149 -0.70 17.74 -4.71
CA GLN A 149 -0.04 18.42 -3.61
C GLN A 149 1.05 17.53 -2.99
N LEU A 150 0.79 16.24 -2.76
CA LEU A 150 1.78 15.31 -2.23
C LEU A 150 3.03 15.25 -3.12
N LEU A 151 2.87 15.11 -4.43
CA LEU A 151 3.98 14.99 -5.38
C LEU A 151 4.75 16.30 -5.55
N ASN A 152 4.07 17.44 -5.56
CA ASN A 152 4.70 18.76 -5.60
C ASN A 152 5.55 19.03 -4.37
N GLU A 153 5.06 18.61 -3.20
CA GLU A 153 5.78 18.76 -1.95
C GLU A 153 6.88 17.70 -1.79
N ASN A 154 6.73 16.53 -2.40
CA ASN A 154 7.69 15.43 -2.32
C ASN A 154 8.22 15.04 -3.71
N PRO A 155 9.15 15.83 -4.30
CA PRO A 155 9.71 15.53 -5.62
C PRO A 155 10.36 14.15 -5.72
N SER A 156 10.81 13.57 -4.61
CA SER A 156 11.33 12.19 -4.57
C SER A 156 10.26 11.12 -4.85
N LEU A 157 8.99 11.40 -4.57
CA LEU A 157 7.85 10.55 -4.92
C LEU A 157 7.40 10.78 -6.37
N ASN A 158 7.68 11.97 -6.94
CA ASN A 158 7.42 12.28 -8.34
C ASN A 158 8.51 11.68 -9.25
N ASN A 159 8.39 10.37 -9.50
CA ASN A 159 9.28 9.63 -10.39
C ASN A 159 8.58 9.29 -11.72
N PRO A 160 9.32 8.88 -12.76
CA PRO A 160 8.73 8.60 -14.07
C PRO A 160 7.58 7.57 -14.05
N LEU A 161 7.59 6.59 -13.14
CA LEU A 161 6.46 5.66 -13.02
C LEU A 161 5.20 6.36 -12.53
N MET A 162 5.33 7.28 -11.57
CA MET A 162 4.19 8.08 -11.10
C MET A 162 3.69 9.05 -12.18
N GLU A 163 4.61 9.65 -12.94
CA GLU A 163 4.28 10.58 -14.04
C GLU A 163 3.61 9.90 -15.24
N ASN A 164 3.82 8.60 -15.45
CA ASN A 164 3.24 7.87 -16.58
C ASN A 164 2.07 6.96 -16.19
N PHE A 165 2.13 6.33 -15.01
CA PHE A 165 1.17 5.30 -14.59
C PHE A 165 0.38 5.66 -13.33
N GLY A 166 0.69 6.79 -12.70
CA GLY A 166 -0.01 7.29 -11.52
C GLY A 166 -1.34 7.98 -11.86
N PRO A 167 -2.14 8.31 -10.82
CA PRO A 167 -3.49 8.84 -11.01
C PRO A 167 -3.58 10.18 -11.72
N LEU A 168 -2.53 11.02 -11.65
CA LEU A 168 -2.55 12.31 -12.36
C LEU A 168 -2.42 12.15 -13.87
N ALA A 169 -1.57 11.21 -14.32
CA ALA A 169 -1.37 10.90 -15.74
C ALA A 169 -2.60 10.25 -16.38
N ASN A 170 -3.37 9.55 -15.55
CA ASN A 170 -4.52 8.75 -15.96
C ASN A 170 -5.85 9.40 -15.57
N LYS A 171 -5.83 10.70 -15.28
CA LYS A 171 -7.02 11.49 -14.98
C LYS A 171 -8.01 11.35 -16.15
N ASP A 172 -9.26 11.08 -15.81
CA ASP A 172 -10.38 10.89 -16.73
C ASP A 172 -10.38 9.58 -17.54
N LEU A 173 -9.37 8.70 -17.41
CA LEU A 173 -9.44 7.36 -17.98
C LEU A 173 -10.47 6.50 -17.25
N SER A 174 -11.20 5.65 -17.96
CA SER A 174 -11.98 4.61 -17.30
C SER A 174 -11.06 3.52 -16.74
N GLU A 175 -11.55 2.76 -15.76
CA GLU A 175 -10.81 1.61 -15.21
C GLU A 175 -10.50 0.57 -16.31
N THR A 176 -11.42 0.39 -17.26
CA THR A 176 -11.22 -0.52 -18.39
C THR A 176 -10.12 -0.01 -19.34
N ASP A 177 -10.17 1.27 -19.71
CA ASP A 177 -9.18 1.86 -20.62
C ASP A 177 -7.78 1.83 -20.00
N TYR A 178 -7.66 2.08 -18.69
CA TYR A 178 -6.40 1.93 -17.98
C TYR A 178 -5.88 0.48 -18.05
N LEU A 179 -6.74 -0.51 -17.80
CA LEU A 179 -6.35 -1.91 -17.87
C LEU A 179 -5.96 -2.34 -19.30
N ASP A 180 -6.67 -1.85 -20.33
CA ASP A 180 -6.31 -2.10 -21.74
C ASP A 180 -4.94 -1.50 -22.07
N MET A 181 -4.69 -0.26 -21.61
CA MET A 181 -3.40 0.40 -21.79
C MET A 181 -2.27 -0.39 -21.12
N MET A 182 -2.45 -0.81 -19.87
CA MET A 182 -1.45 -1.58 -19.13
C MET A 182 -1.20 -2.95 -19.77
N GLU A 183 -2.25 -3.63 -20.22
CA GLU A 183 -2.11 -4.89 -20.96
C GLU A 183 -1.34 -4.70 -22.27
N TYR A 184 -1.63 -3.64 -23.02
CA TYR A 184 -0.89 -3.35 -24.25
C TYR A 184 0.60 -3.08 -23.97
N MET A 185 0.93 -2.38 -22.89
CA MET A 185 2.30 -2.00 -22.56
C MET A 185 3.10 -3.14 -21.92
N LEU A 186 2.47 -3.95 -21.07
CA LEU A 186 3.14 -4.87 -20.15
C LEU A 186 2.72 -6.34 -20.34
N GLY A 187 1.78 -6.61 -21.24
CA GLY A 187 1.24 -7.94 -21.51
C GLY A 187 -0.03 -8.27 -20.72
N GLU A 188 -0.70 -9.36 -21.14
CA GLU A 188 -2.00 -9.83 -20.64
C GLU A 188 -2.01 -10.05 -19.11
N GLU A 189 -0.90 -10.54 -18.54
CA GLU A 189 -0.80 -10.81 -17.09
C GLU A 189 -0.95 -9.54 -16.23
N SER A 190 -0.58 -8.38 -16.77
CA SER A 190 -0.65 -7.11 -16.06
C SER A 190 -2.08 -6.70 -15.74
N ARG A 191 -3.03 -6.94 -16.66
CA ARG A 191 -4.45 -6.61 -16.46
C ARG A 191 -4.99 -7.39 -15.27
N GLN A 192 -4.86 -8.71 -15.31
CA GLN A 192 -5.40 -9.57 -14.26
C GLN A 192 -4.71 -9.30 -12.93
N GLY A 193 -3.40 -9.11 -12.94
CA GLY A 193 -2.68 -8.83 -11.71
C GLY A 193 -3.01 -7.47 -11.09
N ILE A 194 -3.31 -6.42 -11.87
CA ILE A 194 -3.84 -5.15 -11.33
C ILE A 194 -5.25 -5.34 -10.74
N ILE A 195 -6.13 -6.10 -11.41
CA ILE A 195 -7.48 -6.42 -10.92
C ILE A 195 -7.40 -7.13 -9.56
N ASP A 196 -6.48 -8.07 -9.42
CA ASP A 196 -6.32 -8.87 -8.20
C ASP A 196 -5.51 -8.14 -7.11
N SER A 197 -4.91 -6.99 -7.45
CA SER A 197 -4.10 -6.22 -6.55
C SER A 197 -4.92 -5.37 -5.58
N VAL A 198 -4.51 -5.37 -4.32
CA VAL A 198 -5.28 -4.73 -3.25
C VAL A 198 -4.38 -4.08 -2.22
N VAL A 199 -4.83 -2.92 -1.74
CA VAL A 199 -4.33 -2.28 -0.52
C VAL A 199 -5.31 -2.62 0.61
N ASP A 200 -4.83 -3.35 1.61
CA ASP A 200 -5.60 -3.94 2.69
C ASP A 200 -5.11 -3.39 4.03
N ILE A 201 -5.86 -2.45 4.58
CA ILE A 201 -5.48 -1.69 5.77
C ILE A 201 -6.42 -2.07 6.90
N THR A 202 -5.89 -2.60 7.99
CA THR A 202 -6.65 -2.82 9.23
C THR A 202 -6.26 -1.76 10.24
N VAL A 203 -7.20 -0.92 10.65
CA VAL A 203 -7.01 0.04 11.74
C VAL A 203 -7.54 -0.59 13.02
N ARG A 204 -6.66 -0.72 14.02
CA ARG A 204 -6.99 -1.08 15.39
C ARG A 204 -6.83 0.15 16.29
N VAL A 205 -7.77 0.30 17.21
CA VAL A 205 -7.80 1.46 18.11
C VAL A 205 -7.71 1.01 19.56
N LYS A 206 -6.99 1.77 20.40
CA LYS A 206 -7.05 1.59 21.85
C LYS A 206 -8.36 2.18 22.38
N GLY A 207 -9.41 1.37 22.38
CA GLY A 207 -10.75 1.79 22.81
C GLY A 207 -11.83 1.06 22.03
N LYS A 208 -12.91 1.76 21.72
CA LYS A 208 -14.02 1.25 20.91
C LYS A 208 -14.30 2.16 19.73
N VAL A 209 -14.40 1.58 18.54
CA VAL A 209 -14.90 2.21 17.33
C VAL A 209 -16.36 2.56 17.54
N ILE A 210 -16.65 3.86 17.47
CA ILE A 210 -17.99 4.46 17.59
C ILE A 210 -18.68 4.41 16.22
N SER A 211 -17.97 4.84 15.19
CA SER A 211 -18.46 4.88 13.81
C SER A 211 -17.30 4.84 12.82
N GLN A 212 -17.63 4.54 11.57
CA GLN A 212 -16.67 4.48 10.48
C GLN A 212 -17.35 4.85 9.16
N THR A 213 -16.59 5.48 8.26
CA THR A 213 -17.00 5.76 6.88
C THR A 213 -16.13 4.93 5.94
N GLY A 214 -16.77 4.19 5.04
CA GLY A 214 -16.10 3.17 4.23
C GLY A 214 -15.63 1.97 5.06
N GLY A 215 -15.00 1.00 4.39
CA GLY A 215 -14.47 -0.20 5.03
C GLY A 215 -15.52 -1.09 5.70
N GLU A 216 -15.04 -2.09 6.45
CA GLU A 216 -15.83 -3.05 7.19
C GLU A 216 -15.37 -3.08 8.65
N LYS A 217 -16.30 -2.98 9.60
CA LYS A 217 -15.99 -3.12 11.01
C LYS A 217 -15.80 -4.61 11.34
N LEU A 218 -14.59 -4.99 11.76
CA LEU A 218 -14.26 -6.38 12.10
C LEU A 218 -14.63 -6.74 13.53
N SER A 219 -14.47 -5.79 14.46
CA SER A 219 -14.68 -5.97 15.90
C SER A 219 -15.06 -4.64 16.57
N SER A 220 -15.19 -4.62 17.90
CA SER A 220 -15.45 -3.38 18.63
C SER A 220 -14.35 -2.34 18.51
N ASP A 221 -13.13 -2.75 18.18
CA ASP A 221 -11.89 -1.98 18.20
C ASP A 221 -11.13 -2.01 16.87
N SER A 222 -11.73 -2.56 15.80
CA SER A 222 -11.06 -2.71 14.51
C SER A 222 -11.96 -2.47 13.30
N VAL A 223 -11.40 -1.79 12.29
CA VAL A 223 -12.00 -1.54 10.98
C VAL A 223 -11.00 -1.92 9.89
N ARG A 224 -11.47 -2.58 8.84
CA ARG A 224 -10.67 -2.96 7.67
C ARG A 224 -11.10 -2.20 6.43
N PHE A 225 -10.14 -1.65 5.71
CA PHE A 225 -10.30 -0.99 4.43
C PHE A 225 -9.61 -1.84 3.37
N ARG A 226 -10.41 -2.36 2.44
CA ARG A 226 -9.91 -3.14 1.31
C ARG A 226 -10.13 -2.35 0.03
N ILE A 227 -9.05 -1.80 -0.53
CA ILE A 227 -9.07 -0.85 -1.63
C ILE A 227 -8.45 -1.52 -2.87
N PRO A 228 -9.23 -1.79 -3.93
CA PRO A 228 -8.66 -2.30 -5.17
C PRO A 228 -7.62 -1.33 -5.73
N LEU A 229 -6.45 -1.83 -6.16
CA LEU A 229 -5.35 -0.99 -6.62
C LEU A 229 -5.79 -0.09 -7.79
N ILE A 230 -6.63 -0.60 -8.69
CA ILE A 230 -7.17 0.15 -9.83
C ILE A 230 -7.91 1.44 -9.40
N LYS A 231 -8.57 1.44 -8.23
CA LYS A 231 -9.25 2.66 -7.72
C LYS A 231 -8.26 3.76 -7.35
N ILE A 232 -7.06 3.38 -6.92
CA ILE A 232 -5.98 4.31 -6.56
C ILE A 232 -5.25 4.79 -7.82
N LEU A 233 -4.99 3.89 -8.78
CA LEU A 233 -4.26 4.19 -10.01
C LEU A 233 -5.02 5.11 -10.96
N VAL A 234 -6.35 5.03 -10.97
CA VAL A 234 -7.19 5.88 -11.84
C VAL A 234 -7.81 7.04 -11.06
N LEU A 235 -8.19 6.82 -9.79
CA LEU A 235 -8.69 7.85 -8.86
C LEU A 235 -9.82 8.75 -9.40
N ASN A 236 -10.67 8.23 -10.29
CA ASN A 236 -11.82 8.94 -10.85
C ASN A 236 -12.83 9.46 -9.81
N LYS A 237 -12.82 8.87 -8.62
CA LYS A 237 -13.66 9.27 -7.49
C LYS A 237 -12.79 9.43 -6.26
N PRO A 238 -13.01 10.48 -5.44
CA PRO A 238 -12.33 10.63 -4.16
C PRO A 238 -12.55 9.40 -3.27
N LEU A 239 -11.48 8.91 -2.66
CA LEU A 239 -11.51 7.86 -1.66
C LEU A 239 -11.46 8.52 -0.28
N ASN A 240 -12.56 8.42 0.48
CA ASN A 240 -12.66 9.00 1.81
C ASN A 240 -12.99 7.91 2.83
N TYR A 241 -12.14 7.79 3.84
CA TYR A 241 -12.27 6.82 4.92
C TYR A 241 -12.18 7.53 6.26
N GLU A 242 -12.95 7.05 7.24
CA GLU A 242 -12.96 7.62 8.58
C GLU A 242 -13.13 6.52 9.62
N VAL A 243 -12.42 6.63 10.74
CA VAL A 243 -12.65 5.86 11.96
C VAL A 243 -12.78 6.80 13.14
N LYS A 244 -13.93 6.78 13.83
CA LYS A 244 -14.15 7.50 15.09
C LYS A 244 -14.12 6.52 16.27
N PHE A 245 -13.38 6.84 17.32
CA PHE A 245 -13.21 5.94 18.47
C PHE A 245 -13.03 6.69 19.80
N LYS A 246 -13.23 5.97 20.91
CA LYS A 246 -13.02 6.46 22.29
C LYS A 246 -12.52 5.36 23.23
#